data_AF-A0A975EGU0-F1
#
_entry.id   AF-A0A975EGU0-F1
#
_cell.length_a   1.000
_cell.length_b   1.000
_cell.length_c   1.000
_cell.angle_alpha   90.00
_cell.angle_beta   90.00
_cell.angle_gamma   90.00
#
_symmetry.space_group_name_H-M   'P 1'
#
loop_
_entity.id
_entity.type
_entity.pdbx_description
1 polymer ?
#
loop_
_entity_poly.entity_id
_entity_poly.type
_entity_poly.pdbx_seq_one_letter_code
_entity_poly.pdbx_strand_id
1 'polypeptide(L)'
;MKVDCSSPRQTKGFLLLEVVLALGVFAIACTGLTVAFHRMADAARLAQSELRITRILDSALTEQLSYPTLEEGVTQIPVEGTDIELDVEILPIEDLENQDGELLQQMFHITVTANWFENGAWQSRSVETWRYNLMYQP
;
A
#
# COMPACT_ATOMS: atom_id res chain seq x y z
N MET A 1 24.63 -2.72 -76.41
CA MET A 1 24.79 -2.80 -74.94
C MET A 1 23.94 -3.95 -74.43
N LYS A 2 24.56 -5.05 -73.99
CA LYS A 2 23.88 -6.13 -73.26
C LYS A 2 24.23 -5.93 -71.79
N VAL A 3 23.20 -5.81 -70.95
CA VAL A 3 23.35 -5.70 -69.50
C VAL A 3 22.98 -7.07 -68.94
N ASP A 4 24.00 -7.81 -68.50
CA ASP A 4 23.80 -9.07 -67.78
C ASP A 4 23.46 -8.76 -66.33
N CYS A 5 22.24 -9.15 -65.92
CA CYS A 5 21.79 -9.04 -64.54
C CYS A 5 22.12 -10.35 -63.81
N SER A 6 23.09 -10.31 -62.90
CA SER A 6 23.45 -11.46 -62.06
C SER A 6 22.52 -11.52 -60.85
N SER A 7 21.72 -12.58 -60.76
CA SER A 7 20.92 -12.89 -59.57
C SER A 7 21.82 -13.45 -58.46
N PRO A 8 21.78 -12.91 -57.22
CA PRO A 8 22.55 -13.47 -56.13
C PRO A 8 21.92 -14.82 -55.69
N ARG A 9 22.73 -15.89 -55.69
CA ARG A 9 22.34 -17.19 -55.10
C ARG A 9 22.22 -17.04 -53.59
N GLN A 10 20.99 -17.04 -53.07
CA GLN A 10 20.74 -17.24 -51.64
C GLN A 10 21.19 -18.65 -51.21
N THR A 11 22.19 -18.70 -50.33
CA THR A 11 22.68 -19.92 -49.68
C THR A 11 21.65 -20.42 -48.66
N LYS A 12 20.85 -21.42 -49.04
CA LYS A 12 19.78 -22.04 -48.21
C LYS A 12 20.25 -22.62 -46.86
N GLY A 13 21.56 -22.77 -46.64
CA GLY A 13 22.11 -23.29 -45.39
C GLY A 13 22.09 -22.32 -44.20
N PHE A 14 21.89 -21.01 -44.43
CA PHE A 14 21.99 -19.99 -43.37
C PHE A 14 20.66 -19.75 -42.62
N LEU A 15 19.52 -20.18 -43.19
CA LEU A 15 18.19 -19.92 -42.62
C LEU A 15 17.94 -20.65 -41.29
N LEU A 16 18.42 -21.88 -41.16
CA LEU A 16 18.31 -22.62 -39.90
C LEU A 16 19.12 -21.96 -38.78
N LEU A 17 20.33 -21.48 -39.10
CA LEU A 17 21.18 -20.78 -38.14
C LEU A 17 20.53 -19.47 -37.67
N GLU A 18 19.94 -18.72 -38.60
CA GLU A 18 19.24 -17.47 -38.30
C GLU A 18 18.04 -17.67 -37.38
N VAL A 19 17.22 -18.69 -37.65
CA VAL A 19 16.06 -19.03 -36.79
C VAL A 19 16.52 -19.47 -35.39
N VAL A 20 17.57 -20.28 -35.30
CA VAL A 20 18.13 -20.70 -34.01
C VAL A 20 18.70 -19.50 -33.23
N LEU A 21 19.40 -18.59 -33.91
CA LEU A 21 19.92 -17.36 -33.29
C LEU A 21 18.78 -16.46 -32.81
N ALA A 22 17.75 -16.26 -33.63
CA ALA A 22 16.56 -15.49 -33.28
C ALA A 22 15.85 -16.09 -32.06
N LEU A 23 15.65 -17.41 -32.02
CA LEU A 23 15.10 -18.12 -30.87
C LEU A 23 15.97 -17.96 -29.62
N GLY A 24 17.30 -18.01 -29.76
CA GLY A 24 18.23 -17.80 -28.67
C GLY A 24 18.11 -16.40 -28.06
N VAL A 25 18.15 -15.36 -28.89
CA VAL A 25 17.99 -13.97 -28.43
C VAL A 25 16.61 -13.75 -27.83
N PHE A 26 15.57 -14.31 -28.44
CA PHE A 26 14.21 -14.23 -27.93
C PHE A 26 14.07 -14.91 -26.56
N ALA A 27 14.67 -16.08 -26.35
CA ALA A 27 14.66 -16.77 -25.07
C ALA A 27 15.37 -15.94 -23.97
N ILE A 28 16.49 -15.31 -24.29
CA ILE A 28 17.19 -14.38 -23.37
C ILE A 28 16.26 -13.20 -23.02
N ALA A 29 15.57 -12.62 -24.00
CA ALA A 29 14.63 -11.53 -23.75
C ALA A 29 13.44 -11.99 -22.87
N CYS A 30 12.85 -13.14 -23.14
CA CYS A 30 11.74 -13.69 -22.34
C CYS A 30 12.15 -13.95 -20.89
N THR A 31 13.34 -14.52 -20.66
CA THR A 31 13.83 -14.77 -19.29
C THR A 31 14.09 -13.47 -18.53
N GLY A 32 14.69 -12.46 -19.17
CA GLY A 32 14.83 -11.13 -18.59
C GLY A 32 13.49 -10.49 -18.22
N LEU A 33 12.49 -10.64 -19.10
CA LEU A 33 11.14 -10.16 -18.86
C LEU A 33 10.47 -10.89 -17.68
N THR A 34 10.61 -12.21 -17.58
CA THR A 34 10.06 -12.99 -16.45
C THR A 34 10.62 -12.53 -15.11
N VAL A 35 11.94 -12.26 -15.03
CA VAL A 35 12.56 -11.74 -13.81
C VAL A 35 12.01 -10.36 -13.45
N ALA A 36 11.84 -9.48 -14.44
CA ALA A 36 11.25 -8.17 -14.21
C ALA A 36 9.79 -8.27 -13.72
N PHE A 37 8.99 -9.14 -14.34
CA PHE A 37 7.61 -9.40 -13.91
C PHE A 37 7.53 -9.90 -12.47
N HIS A 38 8.41 -10.81 -12.08
CA HIS A 38 8.43 -11.33 -10.72
C HIS A 38 8.67 -10.20 -9.70
N ARG A 39 9.66 -9.35 -9.97
CA ARG A 39 9.95 -8.18 -9.10
C ARG A 39 8.79 -7.18 -9.06
N MET A 40 8.13 -6.95 -10.18
CA MET A 40 6.94 -6.09 -10.23
C MET A 40 5.77 -6.68 -9.44
N ALA A 41 5.58 -8.00 -9.52
CA ALA A 41 4.53 -8.69 -8.77
C ALA A 41 4.76 -8.60 -7.25
N ASP A 42 6.00 -8.76 -6.81
CA ASP A 42 6.35 -8.61 -5.39
C ASP A 42 6.13 -7.18 -4.90
N ALA A 43 6.57 -6.18 -5.68
CA ALA A 43 6.32 -4.77 -5.37
C ALA A 43 4.81 -4.43 -5.36
N ALA A 44 4.04 -5.00 -6.29
CA ALA A 44 2.59 -4.80 -6.34
C ALA A 44 1.88 -5.43 -5.14
N ARG A 45 2.34 -6.59 -4.66
CA ARG A 45 1.80 -7.23 -3.45
C ARG A 45 2.05 -6.39 -2.21
N LEU A 46 3.27 -5.86 -2.06
CA LEU A 46 3.62 -4.94 -0.98
C LEU A 46 2.73 -3.68 -1.01
N ALA A 47 2.59 -3.06 -2.17
CA ALA A 47 1.72 -1.88 -2.30
C ALA A 47 0.25 -2.18 -1.96
N GLN A 48 -0.25 -3.36 -2.35
CA GLN A 48 -1.60 -3.79 -2.00
C GLN A 48 -1.80 -4.06 -0.50
N SER A 49 -0.80 -4.62 0.19
CA SER A 49 -0.88 -4.81 1.64
C SER A 49 -0.90 -3.47 2.37
N GLU A 50 -0.05 -2.53 1.99
CA GLU A 50 -0.02 -1.18 2.56
C GLU A 50 -1.36 -0.44 2.40
N LEU A 51 -1.92 -0.44 1.19
CA LEU A 51 -3.22 0.19 0.91
C LEU A 51 -4.36 -0.47 1.69
N ARG A 52 -4.28 -1.78 1.91
CA ARG A 52 -5.27 -2.50 2.73
C ARG A 52 -5.20 -2.04 4.18
N ILE A 53 -3.99 -1.97 4.77
CA ILE A 53 -3.79 -1.54 6.16
C ILE A 53 -4.29 -0.11 6.35
N THR A 54 -3.95 0.80 5.43
CA THR A 54 -4.47 2.18 5.46
C THR A 54 -5.99 2.22 5.43
N ARG A 55 -6.65 1.44 4.56
CA ARG A 55 -8.11 1.37 4.52
C ARG A 55 -8.72 0.86 5.83
N ILE A 56 -8.09 -0.13 6.47
CA ILE A 56 -8.55 -0.65 7.77
C ILE A 56 -8.44 0.43 8.84
N LEU A 57 -7.30 1.13 8.90
CA LEU A 57 -7.08 2.24 9.83
C LEU A 57 -8.08 3.38 9.62
N ASP A 58 -8.28 3.81 8.37
CA ASP A 58 -9.25 4.86 8.04
C ASP A 58 -10.68 4.44 8.41
N SER A 59 -11.04 3.18 8.19
CA SER A 59 -12.36 2.65 8.55
C SER A 59 -12.56 2.64 10.06
N ALA A 60 -11.57 2.13 10.81
CA ALA A 60 -11.62 2.09 12.27
C ALA A 60 -11.67 3.52 12.86
N LEU A 61 -10.87 4.44 12.34
CA LEU A 61 -10.91 5.84 12.74
C LEU A 61 -12.28 6.47 12.48
N THR A 62 -12.83 6.26 11.28
CA THR A 62 -14.16 6.79 10.91
C THR A 62 -15.26 6.23 11.82
N GLU A 63 -15.17 4.95 12.17
CA GLU A 63 -16.09 4.31 13.12
C GLU A 63 -15.99 4.98 14.49
N GLN A 64 -14.78 5.21 15.01
CA GLN A 64 -14.59 5.89 16.30
C GLN A 64 -15.14 7.32 16.30
N LEU A 65 -14.97 8.05 15.19
CA LEU A 65 -15.51 9.39 15.02
C LEU A 65 -17.05 9.41 14.93
N SER A 66 -17.69 8.30 14.58
CA SER A 66 -19.14 8.20 14.47
C SER A 66 -19.84 8.10 15.83
N TYR A 67 -19.14 7.71 16.91
CA TYR A 67 -19.74 7.58 18.23
C TYR A 67 -20.11 8.95 18.81
N PRO A 68 -21.34 9.13 19.35
CA PRO A 68 -21.81 10.40 19.89
C PRO A 68 -21.03 10.83 21.14
N THR A 69 -20.57 9.86 21.93
CA THR A 69 -19.73 10.03 23.11
C THR A 69 -18.50 9.17 22.96
N LEU A 70 -17.32 9.76 23.18
CA LEU A 70 -16.06 9.04 23.22
C LEU A 70 -15.85 8.47 24.62
N GLU A 71 -15.48 7.19 24.70
CA GLU A 71 -15.01 6.58 25.94
C GLU A 71 -13.50 6.75 26.02
N GLU A 72 -13.02 7.42 27.06
CA GLU A 72 -11.60 7.62 27.29
C GLU A 72 -10.89 6.30 27.62
N GLY A 73 -9.68 6.14 27.09
CA GLY A 73 -8.84 4.98 27.38
C GLY A 73 -8.36 4.23 26.13
N VAL A 74 -7.80 3.05 26.37
CA VAL A 74 -7.25 2.17 25.34
C VAL A 74 -8.17 0.97 25.14
N THR A 75 -8.65 0.79 23.92
CA THR A 75 -9.48 -0.36 23.53
C THR A 75 -8.79 -1.15 22.44
N GLN A 76 -8.71 -2.46 22.62
CA GLN A 76 -8.18 -3.38 21.62
C GLN A 76 -9.32 -3.99 20.81
N ILE A 77 -9.26 -3.86 19.50
CA ILE A 77 -10.26 -4.36 18.57
C ILE A 77 -9.59 -5.35 17.61
N PRO A 78 -9.89 -6.66 17.69
CA PRO A 78 -9.42 -7.61 16.69
C PRO A 78 -10.19 -7.39 15.38
N VAL A 79 -9.48 -7.37 14.25
CA VAL A 79 -10.11 -7.25 12.93
C VAL A 79 -10.48 -8.65 12.43
N GLU A 80 -11.78 -8.95 12.39
CA GLU A 80 -12.29 -10.25 11.96
C GLU A 80 -11.74 -10.67 10.58
N GLY A 81 -11.20 -11.88 10.50
CA GLY A 81 -10.68 -12.45 9.25
C GLY A 81 -9.26 -11.99 8.87
N THR A 82 -8.56 -11.26 9.74
CA THR A 82 -7.15 -10.86 9.55
C THR A 82 -6.31 -11.05 10.81
N ASP A 83 -4.99 -11.16 10.65
CA ASP A 83 -4.00 -11.25 11.74
C ASP A 83 -3.53 -9.85 12.20
N ILE A 84 -4.46 -8.89 12.18
CA ILE A 84 -4.19 -7.49 12.50
C ILE A 84 -4.94 -7.16 13.78
N GLU A 85 -4.19 -6.65 14.77
CA GLU A 85 -4.73 -6.15 16.03
C GLU A 85 -4.76 -4.62 15.98
N LEU A 86 -5.91 -4.02 16.31
CA LEU A 86 -6.06 -2.57 16.39
C LEU A 86 -6.07 -2.12 17.85
N ASP A 87 -5.20 -1.19 18.21
CA ASP A 87 -5.23 -0.46 19.47
C ASP A 87 -5.79 0.94 19.21
N VAL A 88 -6.91 1.27 19.84
CA VAL A 88 -7.52 2.60 19.80
C VAL A 88 -7.25 3.29 21.13
N GLU A 89 -6.59 4.44 21.10
CA GLU A 89 -6.30 5.27 22.27
C GLU A 89 -7.00 6.62 22.13
N ILE A 90 -7.78 6.99 23.14
CA ILE A 90 -8.51 8.26 23.20
C ILE A 90 -8.08 9.00 24.46
N LEU A 91 -7.45 10.16 24.27
CA LEU A 91 -6.91 10.99 25.35
C LEU A 91 -7.54 12.40 25.34
N PRO A 92 -8.06 12.91 26.47
CA PRO A 92 -8.53 14.28 26.57
C PRO A 92 -7.34 15.26 26.56
N ILE A 93 -7.56 16.45 25.99
CA ILE A 93 -6.61 17.57 26.01
C ILE A 93 -7.21 18.67 26.88
N GLU A 94 -6.64 18.88 28.06
CA GLU A 94 -7.23 19.76 29.09
C GLU A 94 -6.77 21.23 29.01
N ASP A 95 -5.67 21.53 28.31
CA ASP A 95 -5.01 22.86 28.29
C ASP A 95 -4.88 23.46 26.88
N LEU A 96 -5.83 23.19 25.97
CA LEU A 96 -5.80 23.77 24.63
C LEU A 96 -6.50 25.13 24.61
N GLU A 97 -5.88 26.15 24.04
CA GLU A 97 -6.48 27.48 23.88
C GLU A 97 -6.71 27.82 22.39
N ASN A 98 -7.78 28.55 22.09
CA ASN A 98 -7.99 29.11 20.75
C ASN A 98 -7.17 30.42 20.56
N GLN A 99 -7.22 30.99 19.35
CA GLN A 99 -6.48 32.24 19.05
C GLN A 99 -6.95 33.45 19.87
N ASP A 100 -8.15 33.37 20.45
CA ASP A 100 -8.77 34.39 21.27
C ASP A 100 -8.48 34.19 22.79
N GLY A 101 -7.70 33.16 23.15
CA GLY A 101 -7.33 32.85 24.53
C GLY A 101 -8.42 32.14 25.34
N GLU A 102 -9.43 31.56 24.68
CA GLU A 102 -10.45 30.75 25.33
C GLU A 102 -10.00 29.28 25.39
N LEU A 103 -10.20 28.66 26.56
CA LEU A 103 -9.93 27.24 26.78
C LEU A 103 -10.91 26.37 25.96
N LEU A 104 -10.35 25.51 25.10
CA LEU A 104 -11.05 24.50 24.32
C LEU A 104 -11.22 23.23 25.17
N GLN A 105 -12.28 23.19 25.95
CA GLN A 105 -12.67 22.01 26.73
C GLN A 105 -13.26 20.92 25.82
N GLN A 106 -13.11 19.64 26.17
CA GLN A 106 -13.63 18.51 25.39
C GLN A 106 -12.98 18.32 24.01
N MET A 107 -11.69 18.63 23.91
CA MET A 107 -10.86 18.20 22.79
C MET A 107 -10.26 16.83 23.09
N PHE A 108 -10.32 15.91 22.13
CA PHE A 108 -9.77 14.57 22.25
C PHE A 108 -8.74 14.32 21.15
N HIS A 109 -7.60 13.74 21.51
CA HIS A 109 -6.66 13.13 20.57
C HIS A 109 -6.98 11.64 20.46
N ILE A 110 -7.26 11.20 19.24
CA ILE A 110 -7.60 9.81 18.94
C ILE A 110 -6.46 9.24 18.11
N THR A 111 -5.84 8.18 18.60
CA THR A 111 -4.80 7.42 17.90
C THR A 111 -5.29 6.01 17.65
N VAL A 112 -5.22 5.55 16.41
CA VAL A 112 -5.52 4.17 16.04
C VAL A 112 -4.24 3.53 15.52
N THR A 113 -3.78 2.46 16.16
CA THR A 113 -2.56 1.72 15.81
C THR A 113 -2.92 0.31 15.36
N ALA A 114 -2.51 -0.05 14.14
CA ALA A 114 -2.56 -1.43 13.65
C ALA A 114 -1.23 -2.11 13.91
N ASN A 115 -1.27 -3.28 14.55
CA ASN A 115 -0.11 -4.16 14.79
C ASN A 115 -0.32 -5.46 14.02
N TRP A 116 0.72 -5.91 13.30
CA TRP A 116 0.69 -7.19 12.59
C TRP A 116 2.08 -7.80 12.51
N PHE A 117 2.15 -9.13 12.34
CA PHE A 117 3.41 -9.84 12.18
C PHE A 117 3.68 -10.15 10.72
N GLU A 118 4.77 -9.62 10.16
CA GLU A 118 5.13 -9.83 8.75
C GLU A 118 6.65 -9.96 8.58
N ASN A 119 7.09 -10.87 7.71
CA ASN A 119 8.50 -11.11 7.41
C ASN A 119 9.38 -11.41 8.64
N GLY A 120 8.80 -12.01 9.69
CA GLY A 120 9.51 -12.38 10.92
C GLY A 120 9.70 -11.23 11.92
N ALA A 121 9.09 -10.07 11.68
CA ALA A 121 9.12 -8.92 12.57
C ALA A 121 7.71 -8.39 12.84
N TRP A 122 7.51 -7.83 14.04
CA TRP A 122 6.34 -7.05 14.34
C TRP A 122 6.41 -5.72 13.58
N GLN A 123 5.33 -5.39 12.89
CA GLN A 123 5.11 -4.12 12.21
C GLN A 123 3.97 -3.40 12.91
N SER A 124 4.06 -2.08 12.97
CA SER A 124 2.98 -1.24 13.46
C SER A 124 2.79 -0.01 12.59
N ARG A 125 1.56 0.46 12.51
CA ARG A 125 1.20 1.69 11.78
C ARG A 125 0.10 2.42 12.52
N SER A 126 0.27 3.71 12.76
CA SER A 126 -0.71 4.54 13.42
C SER A 126 -1.27 5.63 12.51
N VAL A 127 -2.51 6.02 12.79
CA VAL A 127 -3.15 7.24 12.28
C VAL A 127 -3.71 8.00 13.47
N GLU A 128 -3.57 9.32 13.46
CA GLU A 128 -4.03 10.19 14.52
C GLU A 128 -5.01 11.25 14.01
N THR A 129 -5.90 11.69 14.89
CA THR A 129 -6.78 12.84 14.63
C THR A 129 -7.13 13.57 15.92
N TRP A 130 -7.63 14.80 15.78
CA TRP A 130 -8.17 15.60 16.87
C TRP A 130 -9.65 15.80 16.65
N ARG A 131 -10.47 15.49 17.66
CA ARG A 131 -11.91 15.70 17.63
C ARG A 131 -12.33 16.66 18.73
N TYR A 132 -13.03 17.72 18.34
CA TYR A 132 -13.74 18.60 19.26
C TYR A 132 -15.17 18.09 19.46
N ASN A 133 -15.53 17.74 20.69
CA ASN A 133 -16.79 17.06 20.99
C ASN A 133 -18.03 17.93 20.71
N LEU A 134 -17.94 19.23 21.02
CA LEU A 134 -19.06 20.19 20.91
C LEU A 134 -19.45 20.50 19.45
N MET A 135 -18.63 20.15 18.46
CA MET A 135 -18.95 20.35 17.04
C MET A 135 -19.98 19.33 16.50
N TYR A 136 -20.17 18.21 17.20
CA TYR A 136 -20.99 17.09 16.74
C TYR A 136 -22.20 16.81 17.65
N GLN A 137 -22.42 17.62 18.69
CA GLN A 137 -23.62 17.57 19.51
C GLN A 137 -24.72 18.44 18.87
N PRO A 138 -25.95 17.91 18.68
CA PRO A 138 -27.07 18.66 18.10
C PRO A 138 -27.63 19.75 19.03
#